data_AF-A0ABD0N926-F1
#
_entry.id   AF-A0ABD0N926-F1
#
_cell.length_a   1.000
_cell.length_b   1.000
_cell.length_c   1.000
_cell.angle_alpha   90.00
_cell.angle_beta   90.00
_cell.angle_gamma   90.00
#
_symmetry.space_group_name_H-M   'P 1'
#
loop_
_entity.id
_entity.type
_entity.pdbx_description
1 polymer ?
#
loop_
_entity_poly.entity_id
_entity_poly.type
_entity_poly.pdbx_seq_one_letter_code
_entity_poly.pdbx_strand_id
1 'polypeptide(L)'
;VLRILEKHDPGRGGAVSLRFGPIPGDEASAVQNYVEHMLFLLMEEESGQGGAMGTILEFVVVENVMEKLFLWSLRREFTDDMKLEQLRMYKMLVAQAKQPLLHHKPILKPLMMLLSACSSSSTVGPTAPSKSSSSAAGLTCTVGPSSSAVEAELVSLLHQLCHVLVKDASVLELFFHSSQDQGAANFLLFSLLIPFIHRDGTVGAQARDALTLIMSLSSQNSLVAKHIVENTYFCP
;
A
#
# COMPACT_ATOMS: atom_id res chain seq x y z
N VAL A 1 -3.06 -0.34 21.86
CA VAL A 1 -2.23 -0.55 20.64
C VAL A 1 -0.74 -0.39 20.91
N LEU A 2 -0.24 0.82 21.21
CA LEU A 2 1.20 1.09 21.29
C LEU A 2 1.97 0.20 22.25
N ARG A 3 1.46 -0.05 23.47
CA ARG A 3 2.13 -0.95 24.43
C ARG A 3 2.32 -2.38 23.88
N ILE A 4 1.40 -2.88 23.06
CA ILE A 4 1.52 -4.22 22.46
C ILE A 4 2.50 -4.15 21.28
N LEU A 5 2.41 -3.12 20.44
CA LEU A 5 3.35 -2.94 19.32
C LEU A 5 4.81 -2.76 19.81
N GLU A 6 5.01 -1.97 20.86
CA GLU A 6 6.31 -1.72 21.48
C GLU A 6 6.86 -2.92 22.24
N LYS A 7 6.00 -3.71 22.89
CA LYS A 7 6.40 -4.95 23.56
C LYS A 7 7.09 -5.92 22.60
N HIS A 8 6.84 -5.80 21.30
CA HIS A 8 7.42 -6.65 20.26
C HIS A 8 8.45 -5.93 19.38
N ASP A 9 8.86 -4.69 19.68
CA ASP A 9 9.79 -3.92 18.84
C ASP A 9 11.29 -4.22 19.14
N PRO A 10 12.11 -4.56 18.13
CA PRO A 10 13.51 -4.91 18.31
C PRO A 10 14.43 -3.68 18.50
N GLY A 11 13.94 -2.45 18.26
CA GLY A 11 14.77 -1.24 18.25
C GLY A 11 15.10 -0.68 19.63
N ARG A 12 14.39 -1.09 20.68
CA ARG A 12 14.51 -0.48 22.03
C ARG A 12 15.17 -1.38 23.08
N GLY A 13 15.57 -2.60 22.70
CA GLY A 13 16.20 -3.57 23.59
C GLY A 13 17.67 -3.82 23.24
N GLY A 14 18.56 -2.94 23.71
CA GLY A 14 19.97 -3.31 23.83
C GLY A 14 20.08 -4.58 24.66
N ALA A 15 20.48 -5.68 24.00
CA ALA A 15 20.53 -7.05 24.53
C ALA A 15 19.18 -7.66 24.94
N VAL A 16 18.51 -8.36 24.00
CA VAL A 16 18.06 -9.77 24.09
C VAL A 16 17.44 -10.13 22.73
N SER A 17 18.26 -10.62 21.80
CA SER A 17 17.80 -11.10 20.48
C SER A 17 17.27 -12.56 20.53
N LEU A 18 16.76 -13.03 21.68
CA LEU A 18 16.44 -14.46 21.88
C LEU A 18 15.08 -14.76 22.52
N ARG A 19 14.13 -13.80 22.62
CA ARG A 19 12.82 -14.06 23.28
C ARG A 19 11.56 -13.45 22.65
N PHE A 20 11.57 -13.06 21.38
CA PHE A 20 10.30 -12.78 20.70
C PHE A 20 9.69 -14.09 20.21
N GLY A 21 8.95 -14.76 21.10
CA GLY A 21 8.10 -15.89 20.72
C GLY A 21 6.95 -15.45 19.81
N PRO A 22 6.22 -16.38 19.18
CA PRO A 22 5.06 -16.06 18.37
C PRO A 22 4.06 -15.21 19.18
N ILE A 23 3.55 -14.14 18.58
CA ILE A 23 2.61 -13.22 19.22
C ILE A 23 1.34 -14.02 19.60
N PRO A 24 0.90 -13.99 20.87
CA PRO A 24 -0.32 -14.64 21.30
C PRO A 24 -1.55 -14.17 20.50
N GLY A 25 -2.45 -15.09 20.15
CA GLY A 25 -3.62 -14.79 19.31
C GLY A 25 -4.57 -13.75 19.95
N ASP A 26 -4.67 -13.73 21.27
CA ASP A 26 -5.43 -12.74 22.05
C ASP A 26 -4.84 -11.33 21.95
N GLU A 27 -3.50 -11.20 21.98
CA GLU A 27 -2.83 -9.91 21.75
C GLU A 27 -3.06 -9.40 20.32
N ALA A 28 -3.03 -10.31 19.34
CA ALA A 28 -3.29 -9.97 17.94
C ALA A 28 -4.73 -9.49 17.71
N SER A 29 -5.72 -10.19 18.25
CA SER A 29 -7.13 -9.77 18.18
C SER A 29 -7.38 -8.46 18.92
N ALA A 30 -6.74 -8.25 20.08
CA ALA A 30 -6.84 -6.98 20.79
C ALA A 30 -6.27 -5.81 19.98
N VAL A 31 -5.10 -5.99 19.34
CA VAL A 31 -4.52 -4.98 18.44
C VAL A 31 -5.49 -4.68 17.29
N GLN A 32 -6.03 -5.70 16.63
CA GLN A 32 -6.98 -5.52 15.52
C GLN A 32 -8.21 -4.70 15.94
N ASN A 33 -8.87 -5.07 17.05
CA ASN A 33 -10.02 -4.36 17.57
C ASN A 33 -9.71 -2.90 17.90
N TYR A 34 -8.60 -2.64 18.61
CA TYR A 34 -8.24 -1.28 18.98
C TYR A 34 -7.84 -0.42 17.77
N VAL A 35 -7.21 -1.03 16.76
CA VAL A 35 -6.87 -0.35 15.50
C VAL A 35 -8.14 0.00 14.76
N GLU A 36 -9.10 -0.93 14.62
CA GLU A 36 -10.39 -0.70 13.98
C GLU A 36 -11.15 0.47 14.64
N HIS A 37 -11.25 0.49 15.96
CA HIS A 37 -11.88 1.60 16.69
C HIS A 37 -11.15 2.93 16.48
N MET A 38 -9.81 2.93 16.52
CA MET A 38 -9.02 4.13 16.29
C MET A 38 -9.18 4.66 14.85
N LEU A 39 -9.25 3.78 13.86
CA LEU A 39 -9.48 4.14 12.46
C LEU A 39 -10.88 4.72 12.24
N PHE A 40 -11.90 4.15 12.89
CA PHE A 40 -13.25 4.69 12.85
C PHE A 40 -13.28 6.13 13.38
N LEU A 41 -12.69 6.35 14.56
CA LEU A 41 -12.56 7.69 15.13
C LEU A 41 -11.77 8.63 14.22
N LEU A 42 -10.68 8.17 13.61
CA LEU A 42 -9.88 8.95 12.67
C LEU A 42 -10.66 9.35 11.41
N MET A 43 -11.55 8.49 10.91
CA MET A 43 -12.39 8.82 9.75
C MET A 43 -13.46 9.87 10.08
N GLU A 44 -14.02 9.83 11.29
CA GLU A 44 -15.04 10.79 11.73
C GLU A 44 -14.45 12.14 12.16
N GLU A 45 -13.17 12.18 12.54
CA GLU A 45 -12.49 13.37 13.06
C GLU A 45 -12.41 14.50 12.03
N GLU A 46 -12.88 15.69 12.42
CA GLU A 46 -12.81 16.90 11.61
C GLU A 46 -11.48 17.63 11.84
N SER A 47 -10.98 18.34 10.83
CA SER A 47 -9.77 19.14 10.96
C SER A 47 -9.87 20.12 12.13
N GLY A 48 -8.78 20.26 12.88
CA GLY A 48 -8.65 21.27 13.92
C GLY A 48 -8.79 22.69 13.39
N GLN A 49 -8.89 23.64 14.31
CA GLN A 49 -9.15 25.04 13.99
C GLN A 49 -8.05 25.62 13.08
N GLY A 50 -8.47 26.24 11.98
CA GLY A 50 -7.54 26.80 10.98
C GLY A 50 -6.86 25.76 10.08
N GLY A 51 -7.44 24.56 9.91
CA GLY A 51 -6.85 23.49 9.12
C GLY A 51 -5.74 22.73 9.86
N ALA A 52 -5.68 22.90 11.18
CA ALA A 52 -4.80 22.11 12.02
C ALA A 52 -5.20 20.63 11.99
N MET A 53 -4.25 19.79 12.37
CA MET A 53 -4.45 18.37 12.54
C MET A 53 -5.46 18.10 13.66
N GLY A 54 -6.35 17.13 13.47
CA GLY A 54 -7.15 16.63 14.59
C GLY A 54 -6.29 15.85 15.59
N THR A 55 -6.79 15.70 16.80
CA THR A 55 -6.07 15.04 17.91
C THR A 55 -5.72 13.58 17.64
N ILE A 56 -6.61 12.85 16.95
CA ILE A 56 -6.43 11.43 16.62
C ILE A 56 -5.42 11.32 15.49
N LEU A 57 -5.54 12.17 14.45
CA LEU A 57 -4.55 12.23 13.40
C LEU A 57 -3.17 12.56 13.99
N GLU A 58 -3.08 13.57 14.86
CA GLU A 58 -1.84 13.97 15.56
C GLU A 58 -1.22 12.81 16.30
N PHE A 59 -2.01 12.10 17.10
CA PHE A 59 -1.56 10.90 17.79
C PHE A 59 -1.03 9.84 16.82
N VAL A 60 -1.78 9.52 15.75
CA VAL A 60 -1.39 8.52 14.74
C VAL A 60 -0.05 8.85 14.09
N VAL A 61 0.20 10.12 13.80
CA VAL A 61 1.42 10.61 13.15
C VAL A 61 2.59 10.68 14.11
N VAL A 62 2.42 11.29 15.28
CA VAL A 62 3.49 11.43 16.29
C VAL A 62 3.97 10.05 16.75
N GLU A 63 3.03 9.13 16.96
CA GLU A 63 3.33 7.79 17.45
C GLU A 63 3.69 6.80 16.34
N ASN A 64 3.69 7.24 15.08
CA ASN A 64 3.97 6.43 13.88
C ASN A 64 3.16 5.12 13.85
N VAL A 65 1.88 5.20 14.20
CA VAL A 65 1.03 4.02 14.40
C VAL A 65 0.93 3.18 13.12
N MET A 66 0.75 3.82 11.96
CA MET A 66 0.64 3.13 10.68
C MET A 66 1.93 2.36 10.32
N GLU A 67 3.10 2.93 10.57
CA GLU A 67 4.38 2.26 10.33
C GLU A 67 4.57 1.07 11.27
N LYS A 68 4.27 1.25 12.56
CA LYS A 68 4.33 0.17 13.55
C LYS A 68 3.37 -0.98 13.20
N LEU A 69 2.15 -0.68 12.71
CA LEU A 69 1.19 -1.69 12.26
C LEU A 69 1.66 -2.45 11.02
N PHE A 70 2.24 -1.74 10.05
CA PHE A 70 2.81 -2.37 8.86
C PHE A 70 3.97 -3.30 9.23
N LEU A 71 4.93 -2.84 10.04
CA LEU A 71 6.06 -3.67 10.49
C LEU A 71 5.62 -4.86 11.34
N TRP A 72 4.61 -4.68 12.19
CA TRP A 72 4.02 -5.77 12.96
C TRP A 72 3.40 -6.83 12.05
N SER A 73 2.75 -6.40 10.97
CA SER A 73 2.20 -7.29 9.96
C SER A 73 3.29 -8.04 9.19
N LEU A 74 4.37 -7.34 8.83
CA LEU A 74 5.52 -7.91 8.11
C LEU A 74 6.21 -9.05 8.89
N ARG A 75 6.26 -8.96 10.22
CA ARG A 75 6.85 -9.99 11.09
C ARG A 75 6.08 -11.31 11.10
N ARG A 76 4.78 -11.30 10.75
CA ARG A 76 3.92 -12.49 10.73
C ARG A 76 3.77 -13.06 9.32
N GLU A 77 4.88 -13.11 8.58
CA GLU A 77 4.96 -13.67 7.22
C GLU A 77 4.15 -12.89 6.15
N PHE A 78 3.50 -11.79 6.53
CA PHE A 78 2.76 -10.88 5.65
C PHE A 78 1.88 -11.60 4.63
N THR A 79 1.02 -12.48 5.15
CA THR A 79 0.12 -13.32 4.35
C THR A 79 -0.85 -12.49 3.50
N ASP A 80 -1.45 -13.12 2.50
CA ASP A 80 -2.44 -12.46 1.62
C ASP A 80 -3.62 -11.88 2.40
N ASP A 81 -4.07 -12.53 3.47
CA ASP A 81 -5.13 -12.01 4.33
C ASP A 81 -4.71 -10.71 5.03
N MET A 82 -3.47 -10.66 5.54
CA MET A 82 -2.93 -9.45 6.18
C MET A 82 -2.73 -8.31 5.17
N LYS A 83 -2.30 -8.64 3.94
CA LYS A 83 -2.23 -7.67 2.83
C LYS A 83 -3.62 -7.11 2.51
N LEU A 84 -4.62 -7.98 2.39
CA LEU A 84 -6.00 -7.59 2.11
C LEU A 84 -6.56 -6.68 3.20
N GLU A 85 -6.33 -7.00 4.48
CA GLU A 85 -6.74 -6.17 5.60
C GLU A 85 -6.09 -4.78 5.55
N GLN A 86 -4.77 -4.70 5.31
CA GLN A 86 -4.04 -3.44 5.20
C GLN A 86 -4.49 -2.62 3.98
N LEU A 87 -4.70 -3.25 2.82
CA LEU A 87 -5.19 -2.58 1.60
C LEU A 87 -6.60 -2.02 1.82
N ARG A 88 -7.51 -2.80 2.42
CA ARG A 88 -8.88 -2.35 2.72
C ARG A 88 -8.89 -1.23 3.75
N MET A 89 -8.05 -1.31 4.78
CA MET A 89 -7.87 -0.24 5.75
C MET A 89 -7.47 1.07 5.06
N TYR A 90 -6.43 1.06 4.24
CA TYR A 90 -6.00 2.25 3.52
C TYR A 90 -7.05 2.76 2.54
N LYS A 91 -7.74 1.87 1.83
CA LYS A 91 -8.84 2.22 0.92
C LYS A 91 -9.96 2.98 1.65
N MET A 92 -10.35 2.50 2.82
CA MET A 92 -11.37 3.12 3.67
C MET A 92 -10.91 4.49 4.18
N LEU A 93 -9.68 4.58 4.68
CA LEU A 93 -9.10 5.85 5.13
C LEU A 93 -9.05 6.89 4.02
N VAL A 94 -8.56 6.53 2.83
CA VAL A 94 -8.48 7.44 1.69
C VAL A 94 -9.89 7.81 1.16
N ALA A 95 -10.89 6.95 1.34
CA ALA A 95 -12.25 7.20 0.87
C ALA A 95 -13.04 8.12 1.81
N GLN A 96 -12.87 7.96 3.13
CA GLN A 96 -13.80 8.50 4.12
C GLN A 96 -13.20 9.53 5.04
N ALA A 97 -11.87 9.61 5.17
CA ALA A 97 -11.27 10.58 6.07
C ALA A 97 -11.60 12.00 5.65
N LYS A 98 -12.06 12.80 6.60
CA LYS A 98 -12.38 14.22 6.40
C LYS A 98 -11.14 15.11 6.33
N GLN A 99 -10.00 14.59 6.77
CA GLN A 99 -8.72 15.29 6.82
C GLN A 99 -7.74 14.76 5.75
N PRO A 100 -6.79 15.59 5.29
CA PRO A 100 -5.82 15.22 4.26
C PRO A 100 -4.73 14.25 4.78
N LEU A 101 -5.10 12.98 5.01
CA LEU A 101 -4.21 11.99 5.64
C LEU A 101 -2.88 11.76 4.88
N LEU A 102 -2.94 11.77 3.55
CA LEU A 102 -1.77 11.48 2.71
C LEU A 102 -0.73 12.59 2.72
N HIS A 103 -1.04 13.76 3.30
CA HIS A 103 -0.08 14.84 3.46
C HIS A 103 0.95 14.57 4.55
N HIS A 104 0.71 13.56 5.39
CA HIS A 104 1.58 13.20 6.49
C HIS A 104 2.51 12.03 6.13
N LYS A 105 3.82 12.29 6.14
CA LYS A 105 4.86 11.28 5.83
C LYS A 105 4.71 9.96 6.63
N PRO A 106 4.38 9.97 7.94
CA PRO A 106 4.18 8.73 8.70
C PRO A 106 2.99 7.85 8.25
N ILE A 107 2.07 8.40 7.46
CA ILE A 107 0.95 7.65 6.87
C ILE A 107 1.30 7.23 5.44
N LEU A 108 1.94 8.14 4.69
CA LEU A 108 2.31 7.95 3.30
C LEU A 108 3.40 6.89 3.11
N LYS A 109 4.44 6.89 3.94
CA LYS A 109 5.57 5.95 3.80
C LYS A 109 5.15 4.48 3.97
N PRO A 110 4.38 4.07 4.99
CA PRO A 110 3.93 2.68 5.12
C PRO A 110 2.97 2.27 3.99
N LEU A 111 2.18 3.20 3.44
CA LEU A 111 1.38 2.96 2.25
C LEU A 111 2.27 2.59 1.05
N MET A 112 3.35 3.33 0.81
CA MET A 112 4.28 2.99 -0.28
C MET A 112 4.94 1.63 -0.09
N MET A 113 5.34 1.31 1.14
CA MET A 113 5.90 0.00 1.47
C MET A 113 4.90 -1.13 1.25
N LEU A 114 3.62 -0.92 1.62
CA LEU A 114 2.52 -1.85 1.39
C LEU A 114 2.30 -2.11 -0.10
N LEU A 115 2.20 -1.06 -0.92
CA LEU A 115 2.00 -1.18 -2.37
C LEU A 115 3.13 -1.98 -3.02
N SER A 116 4.39 -1.72 -2.63
CA SER A 116 5.55 -2.50 -3.07
C SER A 116 5.47 -3.97 -2.66
N ALA A 117 5.10 -4.26 -1.42
CA ALA A 117 5.01 -5.62 -0.90
C ALA A 117 3.88 -6.45 -1.53
N CYS A 118 2.82 -5.80 -2.02
CA CYS A 118 1.77 -6.46 -2.78
C CYS A 118 2.19 -6.80 -4.22
N SER A 119 3.12 -6.04 -4.80
CA SER A 119 3.59 -6.22 -6.17
C SER A 119 4.53 -7.41 -6.39
N SER A 120 5.33 -7.75 -5.38
CA SER A 120 6.27 -8.87 -5.44
C SER A 120 5.57 -10.24 -5.46
N SER A 121 4.26 -10.29 -5.24
CA SER A 121 3.46 -11.51 -5.31
C SER A 121 3.02 -11.87 -6.73
N SER A 122 3.11 -10.93 -7.68
CA SER A 122 2.56 -11.06 -9.04
C SER A 122 3.55 -11.61 -10.08
N THR A 123 4.73 -12.11 -9.68
CA THR A 123 5.70 -12.69 -10.63
C THR A 123 5.27 -14.09 -11.07
N VAL A 124 4.26 -14.17 -11.93
CA VAL A 124 4.17 -15.23 -12.94
C VAL A 124 4.90 -14.72 -14.18
N GLY A 125 6.22 -14.96 -14.21
CA GLY A 125 7.09 -14.73 -15.37
C GLY A 125 7.95 -15.98 -15.61
N PRO A 126 8.14 -16.43 -16.85
CA PRO A 126 8.62 -17.79 -17.15
C PRO A 126 10.15 -17.89 -17.16
N THR A 127 10.63 -19.13 -17.01
CA THR A 127 11.94 -19.73 -17.39
C THR A 127 12.94 -20.05 -16.28
N ALA A 128 13.01 -21.34 -15.92
CA ALA A 128 14.10 -22.21 -16.38
C ALA A 128 13.71 -23.70 -16.24
N PRO A 129 13.97 -24.55 -17.24
CA PRO A 129 13.64 -25.98 -17.18
C PRO A 129 14.67 -26.73 -16.34
N SER A 130 14.25 -27.23 -15.18
CA SER A 130 14.91 -28.37 -14.55
C SER A 130 14.57 -29.63 -15.36
N LYS A 131 15.61 -30.25 -15.91
CA LYS A 131 15.51 -31.53 -16.60
C LYS A 131 15.09 -32.62 -15.60
N SER A 132 13.87 -33.11 -15.70
CA SER A 132 13.54 -34.50 -15.33
C SER A 132 12.20 -34.92 -15.94
N SER A 133 12.31 -35.66 -17.04
CA SER A 133 11.47 -36.80 -17.43
C SER A 133 9.98 -36.84 -17.07
N SER A 134 9.17 -36.84 -18.13
CA SER A 134 7.95 -37.64 -18.35
C SER A 134 6.77 -37.50 -17.38
N SER A 135 5.68 -36.87 -17.82
CA SER A 135 4.48 -37.54 -18.34
C SER A 135 3.28 -36.58 -18.37
N ALA A 136 2.38 -36.82 -19.31
CA ALA A 136 1.28 -35.95 -19.69
C ALA A 136 0.13 -35.92 -18.66
N ALA A 137 -0.38 -34.73 -18.36
CA ALA A 137 -1.80 -34.37 -18.33
C ALA A 137 -1.94 -32.99 -17.69
N GLY A 138 -2.73 -32.11 -18.31
CA GLY A 138 -2.86 -30.72 -17.93
C GLY A 138 -3.28 -30.53 -16.46
N LEU A 139 -2.60 -29.60 -15.80
CA LEU A 139 -3.12 -28.94 -14.61
C LEU A 139 -2.93 -27.45 -14.84
N THR A 140 -4.05 -26.77 -15.04
CA THR A 140 -4.18 -25.33 -14.91
C THR A 140 -3.46 -24.87 -13.64
N CYS A 141 -2.54 -23.91 -13.75
CA CYS A 141 -2.02 -23.22 -12.58
C CYS A 141 -3.19 -22.51 -11.90
N THR A 142 -3.78 -23.14 -10.89
CA THR A 142 -4.71 -22.49 -9.98
C THR A 142 -3.89 -21.49 -9.19
N VAL A 143 -3.75 -20.27 -9.71
CA VAL A 143 -3.47 -19.10 -8.87
C VAL A 143 -4.55 -19.14 -7.79
N GLY A 144 -4.13 -19.39 -6.54
CA GLY A 144 -5.08 -19.44 -5.43
C GLY A 144 -5.93 -18.16 -5.40
N PRO A 145 -7.21 -18.23 -4.99
CA PRO A 145 -8.11 -17.08 -4.98
C PRO A 145 -7.55 -15.89 -4.16
N SER A 146 -6.69 -16.16 -3.16
CA SER A 146 -6.09 -15.19 -2.27
C SER A 146 -5.19 -14.18 -2.99
N SER A 147 -4.32 -14.63 -3.91
CA SER A 147 -3.42 -13.75 -4.65
C SER A 147 -4.17 -12.87 -5.66
N SER A 148 -5.20 -13.43 -6.31
CA SER A 148 -6.08 -12.65 -7.20
C SER A 148 -6.90 -11.61 -6.46
N ALA A 149 -7.32 -11.89 -5.22
CA ALA A 149 -8.04 -10.94 -4.40
C ALA A 149 -7.14 -9.78 -3.96
N VAL A 150 -5.89 -10.06 -3.57
CA VAL A 150 -4.89 -9.02 -3.24
C VAL A 150 -4.64 -8.11 -4.44
N GLU A 151 -4.47 -8.67 -5.63
CA GLU A 151 -4.28 -7.89 -6.86
C GLU A 151 -5.49 -7.00 -7.17
N ALA A 152 -6.71 -7.51 -7.00
CA ALA A 152 -7.92 -6.72 -7.22
C ALA A 152 -8.03 -5.54 -6.25
N GLU A 153 -7.76 -5.75 -4.95
CA GLU A 153 -7.77 -4.65 -3.98
C GLU A 153 -6.59 -3.69 -4.16
N LEU A 154 -5.42 -4.19 -4.57
CA LEU A 154 -4.26 -3.35 -4.91
C LEU A 154 -4.62 -2.40 -6.06
N VAL A 155 -5.13 -2.91 -7.18
CA VAL A 155 -5.51 -2.07 -8.33
C VAL A 155 -6.65 -1.13 -7.97
N SER A 156 -7.61 -1.57 -7.15
CA SER A 156 -8.67 -0.68 -6.66
C SER A 156 -8.14 0.47 -5.82
N LEU A 157 -7.16 0.24 -4.94
CA LEU A 157 -6.53 1.29 -4.14
C LEU A 157 -5.67 2.21 -5.02
N LEU A 158 -4.90 1.66 -5.96
CA LEU A 158 -4.12 2.45 -6.92
C LEU A 158 -5.01 3.39 -7.74
N HIS A 159 -6.14 2.89 -8.25
CA HIS A 159 -7.11 3.70 -8.99
C HIS A 159 -7.66 4.84 -8.11
N GLN A 160 -8.01 4.55 -6.86
CA GLN A 160 -8.49 5.56 -5.92
C GLN A 160 -7.43 6.62 -5.60
N LEU A 161 -6.17 6.21 -5.41
CA LEU A 161 -5.05 7.13 -5.21
C LEU A 161 -4.88 8.04 -6.44
N CYS A 162 -5.04 7.53 -7.67
CA CYS A 162 -4.99 8.35 -8.88
C CYS A 162 -6.07 9.45 -8.86
N HIS A 163 -7.28 9.16 -8.39
CA HIS A 163 -8.31 10.20 -8.21
C HIS A 163 -7.91 11.27 -7.19
N VAL A 164 -7.27 10.88 -6.09
CA VAL A 164 -6.78 11.84 -5.09
C VAL A 164 -5.70 12.74 -5.69
N LEU A 165 -4.76 12.16 -6.45
CA LEU A 165 -3.70 12.93 -7.12
C LEU A 165 -4.24 13.92 -8.15
N VAL A 166 -5.31 13.57 -8.87
CA VAL A 166 -5.98 14.47 -9.81
C VAL A 166 -6.70 15.62 -9.11
N LYS A 167 -7.25 15.39 -7.91
CA LYS A 167 -7.94 16.43 -7.13
C LYS A 167 -6.98 17.34 -6.38
N ASP A 168 -5.85 16.80 -5.92
CA ASP A 168 -4.85 17.53 -5.13
C ASP A 168 -3.43 17.19 -5.59
N ALA A 169 -2.85 18.09 -6.39
CA ALA A 169 -1.49 17.95 -6.89
C ALA A 169 -0.41 18.11 -5.80
N SER A 170 -0.73 18.66 -4.62
CA SER A 170 0.26 18.77 -3.53
C SER A 170 0.60 17.40 -2.92
N VAL A 171 -0.37 16.49 -2.88
CA VAL A 171 -0.16 15.10 -2.48
C VAL A 171 0.90 14.46 -3.37
N LEU A 172 0.81 14.69 -4.68
CA LEU A 172 1.75 14.17 -5.64
C LEU A 172 3.19 14.59 -5.30
N GLU A 173 3.43 15.86 -4.99
CA GLU A 173 4.76 16.34 -4.58
C GLU A 173 5.28 15.62 -3.33
N LEU A 174 4.41 15.19 -2.42
CA LEU A 174 4.81 14.43 -1.24
C LEU A 174 5.18 12.98 -1.59
N PHE A 175 4.55 12.37 -2.60
CA PHE A 175 5.02 11.11 -3.16
C PHE A 175 6.41 11.29 -3.81
N PHE A 176 6.69 12.42 -4.47
CA PHE A 176 8.04 12.77 -4.96
C PHE A 176 9.05 12.91 -3.82
N HIS A 177 8.79 13.74 -2.82
CA HIS A 177 9.75 14.02 -1.75
C HIS A 177 9.97 12.86 -0.77
N SER A 178 8.95 12.03 -0.53
CA SER A 178 9.09 10.85 0.33
C SER A 178 10.00 9.77 -0.28
N SER A 179 10.34 9.91 -1.56
CA SER A 179 11.21 8.98 -2.29
C SER A 179 12.58 9.54 -2.61
N GLN A 180 12.98 10.69 -2.08
CA GLN A 180 14.30 11.25 -2.38
C GLN A 180 15.47 10.36 -1.90
N ASP A 181 15.23 9.45 -0.94
CA ASP A 181 16.18 8.39 -0.54
C ASP A 181 16.09 7.10 -1.38
N GLN A 182 15.01 6.91 -2.15
CA GLN A 182 14.78 5.76 -3.04
C GLN A 182 13.86 6.18 -4.20
N GLY A 183 14.37 6.92 -5.20
CA GLY A 183 13.64 7.70 -6.23
C GLY A 183 12.59 7.00 -7.12
N ALA A 184 11.71 6.20 -6.54
CA ALA A 184 10.91 5.17 -7.18
C ALA A 184 9.44 5.19 -6.74
N ALA A 185 8.98 6.10 -5.86
CA ALA A 185 7.60 6.09 -5.37
C ALA A 185 6.57 6.50 -6.45
N ASN A 186 6.88 7.50 -7.27
CA ASN A 186 6.01 7.86 -8.40
C ASN A 186 6.03 6.78 -9.49
N PHE A 187 7.22 6.23 -9.72
CA PHE A 187 7.37 5.02 -10.52
C PHE A 187 6.55 3.89 -9.92
N LEU A 188 6.41 3.78 -8.60
CA LEU A 188 5.71 2.66 -7.99
C LEU A 188 4.24 2.68 -8.41
N LEU A 189 3.49 3.75 -8.16
CA LEU A 189 2.07 3.80 -8.55
C LEU A 189 1.87 3.48 -10.05
N PHE A 190 2.69 4.07 -10.91
CA PHE A 190 2.55 3.93 -12.37
C PHE A 190 3.06 2.57 -12.87
N SER A 191 4.23 2.14 -12.42
CA SER A 191 4.84 0.85 -12.77
C SER A 191 4.03 -0.32 -12.23
N LEU A 192 3.37 -0.16 -11.07
CA LEU A 192 2.47 -1.17 -10.55
C LEU A 192 1.22 -1.34 -11.41
N LEU A 193 0.76 -0.30 -12.13
CA LEU A 193 -0.40 -0.41 -13.03
C LEU A 193 -0.06 -1.10 -14.36
N ILE A 194 1.17 -0.96 -14.87
CA ILE A 194 1.58 -1.48 -16.19
C ILE A 194 1.31 -2.98 -16.36
N PRO A 195 1.65 -3.88 -15.41
CA PRO A 195 1.35 -5.30 -15.54
C PRO A 195 -0.15 -5.64 -15.67
N PHE A 196 -1.04 -4.76 -15.17
CA PHE A 196 -2.47 -5.03 -15.14
C PHE A 196 -3.24 -4.52 -16.37
N ILE A 197 -2.68 -3.61 -17.18
CA ILE A 197 -3.41 -3.00 -18.32
C ILE A 197 -3.83 -4.00 -19.40
N HIS A 198 -3.07 -5.09 -19.56
CA HIS A 198 -3.31 -6.12 -20.55
C HIS A 198 -4.22 -7.25 -20.05
N ARG A 199 -4.58 -7.24 -18.76
CA ARG A 199 -5.48 -8.25 -18.21
C ARG A 199 -6.92 -7.98 -18.66
N ASP A 200 -7.66 -9.05 -18.86
CA ASP A 200 -9.09 -9.01 -19.10
C ASP A 200 -9.86 -8.90 -17.76
N GLY A 201 -11.09 -8.38 -17.83
CA GLY A 201 -11.97 -8.22 -16.67
C GLY A 201 -11.85 -6.88 -15.95
N THR A 202 -12.44 -6.81 -14.75
CA THR A 202 -12.59 -5.57 -13.98
C THR A 202 -11.26 -4.98 -13.54
N VAL A 203 -10.30 -5.81 -13.15
CA VAL A 203 -8.96 -5.38 -12.71
C VAL A 203 -8.23 -4.66 -13.84
N GLY A 204 -8.21 -5.24 -15.04
CA GLY A 204 -7.57 -4.60 -16.19
C GLY A 204 -8.29 -3.35 -16.67
N ALA A 205 -9.63 -3.34 -16.61
CA ALA A 205 -10.42 -2.13 -16.90
C ALA A 205 -10.07 -0.99 -15.93
N GLN A 206 -10.06 -1.25 -14.61
CA GLN A 206 -9.68 -0.26 -13.61
C GLN A 206 -8.24 0.24 -13.77
N ALA A 207 -7.30 -0.63 -14.14
CA ALA A 207 -5.93 -0.23 -14.41
C ALA A 207 -5.82 0.71 -15.62
N ARG A 208 -6.58 0.44 -16.69
CA ARG A 208 -6.66 1.32 -17.87
C ARG A 208 -7.32 2.67 -17.54
N ASP A 209 -8.37 2.65 -16.72
CA ASP A 209 -9.02 3.88 -16.24
C ASP A 209 -8.08 4.71 -15.35
N ALA A 210 -7.35 4.06 -14.44
CA ALA A 210 -6.33 4.72 -13.61
C ALA A 210 -5.23 5.35 -14.46
N LEU A 211 -4.77 4.65 -15.51
CA LEU A 211 -3.77 5.19 -16.43
C LEU A 211 -4.30 6.40 -17.20
N THR A 212 -5.57 6.39 -17.57
CA THR A 212 -6.22 7.53 -18.23
C THR A 212 -6.25 8.76 -17.32
N LEU A 213 -6.50 8.58 -16.02
CA LEU A 213 -6.41 9.66 -15.03
C LEU A 213 -4.99 10.23 -14.91
N ILE A 214 -3.96 9.37 -14.96
CA ILE A 214 -2.55 9.78 -14.93
C ILE A 214 -2.19 10.58 -16.19
N MET A 215 -2.66 10.15 -17.36
CA MET A 215 -2.46 10.91 -18.60
C MET A 215 -3.15 12.28 -18.53
N SER A 216 -4.36 12.34 -17.97
CA SER A 216 -5.04 13.62 -17.70
C SER A 216 -4.23 14.51 -16.74
N LEU A 217 -3.70 13.94 -15.65
CA LEU A 217 -2.83 14.62 -14.68
C LEU A 217 -1.59 15.21 -15.35
N SER A 218 -1.01 14.51 -16.33
CA SER A 218 0.16 14.98 -17.07
C SER A 218 -0.09 16.28 -17.83
N SER A 219 -1.31 16.48 -18.35
CA SER A 219 -1.66 17.73 -19.02
C SER A 219 -1.69 18.95 -18.09
N GLN A 220 -1.90 18.70 -16.78
CA GLN A 220 -2.04 19.72 -15.75
C GLN A 220 -0.76 19.93 -14.93
N ASN A 221 0.12 18.93 -14.91
CA ASN A 221 1.35 18.95 -14.12
C ASN A 221 2.56 18.59 -14.97
N SER A 222 3.40 19.60 -15.23
CA SER A 222 4.61 19.45 -16.05
C SER A 222 5.62 18.46 -15.48
N LEU A 223 5.65 18.24 -14.16
CA LEU A 223 6.51 17.22 -13.53
C LEU A 223 6.03 15.82 -13.92
N VAL A 224 4.72 15.58 -13.94
CA VAL A 224 4.14 14.30 -14.40
C VAL A 224 4.34 14.13 -15.90
N ALA A 225 4.15 15.18 -16.69
CA ALA A 225 4.38 15.14 -18.14
C ALA A 225 5.83 14.78 -18.47
N LYS A 226 6.79 15.51 -17.88
CA LYS A 226 8.22 15.25 -18.06
C LYS A 226 8.57 13.85 -17.61
N HIS A 227 8.00 13.41 -16.49
CA HIS A 227 8.22 12.06 -15.97
C HIS A 227 7.71 10.97 -16.92
N ILE A 228 6.50 11.09 -17.48
CA ILE A 228 5.95 10.14 -18.45
C ILE A 228 6.86 10.06 -19.69
N VAL A 229 7.26 11.20 -20.24
CA VAL A 229 8.13 11.23 -21.43
C VAL A 229 9.49 10.59 -21.18
N GLU A 230 10.09 10.81 -20.02
CA GLU A 230 11.45 10.35 -19.72
C GLU A 230 11.52 8.90 -19.21
N ASN A 231 10.43 8.36 -18.65
CA ASN A 231 10.50 7.14 -17.84
C ASN A 231 9.51 6.04 -18.20
N THR A 232 8.43 6.34 -18.93
CA THR A 232 7.50 5.31 -19.35
C THR A 232 7.66 5.01 -20.84
N TYR A 233 8.10 3.78 -21.14
CA TYR A 233 8.13 3.21 -22.49
C TYR A 233 6.70 2.88 -22.96
N PHE A 234 5.79 3.88 -22.96
CA PHE A 234 4.43 3.70 -23.48
C PHE A 234 4.38 3.55 -25.01
N CYS A 235 5.51 3.77 -25.71
CA CYS A 235 5.70 3.39 -27.11
C CYS A 235 6.95 2.49 -27.25
N PRO A 236 6.88 1.37 -28.01
CA PRO A 236 8.03 0.67 -28.55
C PRO A 236 8.84 1.53 -29.53
#